data_AF-A0A6A6WYM5-F1
#
_entry.id   AF-A0A6A6WYM5-F1
#
_cell.length_a   1.000
_cell.length_b   1.000
_cell.length_c   1.000
_cell.angle_alpha   90.00
_cell.angle_beta   90.00
_cell.angle_gamma   90.00
#
_symmetry.space_group_name_H-M   'P 1'
#
loop_
_entity.id
_entity.type
_entity.pdbx_description
1 polymer ?
#
loop_
_entity_poly.entity_id
_entity_poly.type
_entity_poly.pdbx_seq_one_letter_code
_entity_poly.pdbx_strand_id
1 'polypeptide(L)'
;KFSALAWINKPAILQSYALLEEYSRTLDRISQGLPEHILRKLDEARQGLPLLFRPEYPIAVQHDDFLENNFHVDEATGHITGVVDWADAMIAPFGISLGGLETILGVQTAS
;
A
#
# COMPACT_ATOMS: atom_id res chain seq x y z
N LYS A 1 -4.48 23.19 -11.03
CA LYS A 1 -3.23 23.37 -10.27
C LYS A 1 -2.90 22.02 -9.66
N PHE A 2 -1.95 21.26 -10.23
CA PHE A 2 -1.53 19.96 -9.69
C PHE A 2 -0.79 20.25 -8.38
N SER A 3 -1.35 19.83 -7.24
CA SER A 3 -0.79 20.12 -5.93
C SER A 3 -0.18 18.85 -5.35
N ALA A 4 1.00 18.48 -5.85
CA ALA A 4 1.78 17.39 -5.29
C ALA A 4 2.65 17.90 -4.13
N LEU A 5 2.02 18.40 -3.06
CA LEU A 5 2.75 18.85 -1.87
C LEU A 5 3.58 17.71 -1.25
N ALA A 6 3.15 16.44 -1.40
CA ALA A 6 3.92 15.26 -1.02
C ALA A 6 5.22 15.07 -1.84
N TRP A 7 5.29 15.57 -3.08
CA TRP A 7 6.54 15.57 -3.87
C TRP A 7 7.53 16.63 -3.36
N ILE A 8 7.01 17.76 -2.87
CA ILE A 8 7.82 18.84 -2.27
C ILE A 8 8.31 18.43 -0.88
N ASN A 9 7.45 17.77 -0.10
CA ASN A 9 7.76 17.23 1.22
C ASN A 9 8.13 15.75 1.13
N LYS A 10 9.17 15.44 0.35
CA LYS A 10 9.65 14.06 0.19
C LYS A 10 9.77 13.40 1.58
N PRO A 11 9.03 12.31 1.85
CA PRO A 11 9.17 11.60 3.10
C PRO A 11 10.64 11.23 3.28
N ALA A 12 11.19 11.45 4.47
CA ALA A 12 12.51 10.92 4.77
C ALA A 12 12.48 9.42 4.48
N ILE A 13 13.53 8.89 3.83
CA ILE A 13 13.68 7.45 3.67
C ILE A 13 13.79 6.89 5.09
N LEU A 14 12.67 6.36 5.61
CA LEU A 14 12.69 5.58 6.83
C LEU A 14 13.64 4.40 6.57
N GLN A 15 14.57 4.19 7.50
CA GLN A 15 15.44 3.04 7.44
C GLN A 15 14.54 1.79 7.43
N SER A 16 14.78 0.86 6.51
CA SER A 16 13.96 -0.34 6.29
C SER A 16 13.62 -1.09 7.59
N TYR A 17 14.55 -1.08 8.55
CA TYR A 17 14.36 -1.66 9.88
C TYR A 17 13.24 -0.99 10.70
N ALA A 18 13.16 0.34 10.70
CA ALA A 18 12.15 1.07 11.45
C ALA A 18 10.73 0.78 10.92
N LEU A 19 10.60 0.67 9.59
CA LEU A 19 9.32 0.35 8.94
C LEU A 19 8.89 -1.10 9.20
N LEU A 20 9.84 -2.05 9.19
CA LEU A 20 9.57 -3.44 9.57
C LEU A 20 9.08 -3.54 11.04
N GLU A 21 9.70 -2.80 11.95
CA GLU A 21 9.30 -2.77 13.35
C GLU A 21 7.89 -2.16 13.51
N GLU A 22 7.62 -1.07 12.82
CA GLU A 22 6.30 -0.41 12.81
C GLU A 22 5.19 -1.34 12.32
N TYR A 23 5.42 -2.04 11.20
CA TYR A 23 4.47 -3.01 10.67
C TYR A 23 4.25 -4.18 11.64
N SER A 24 5.33 -4.73 12.21
CA SER A 24 5.23 -5.82 13.19
C SER A 24 4.40 -5.40 14.40
N ARG A 25 4.66 -4.20 14.95
CA ARG A 25 3.91 -3.63 16.08
C ARG A 25 2.43 -3.43 15.73
N THR A 26 2.14 -3.03 14.50
CA THR A 26 0.77 -2.84 14.02
C THR A 26 0.02 -4.17 13.96
N LEU A 27 0.63 -5.21 13.39
CA LEU A 27 0.05 -6.56 13.36
C LEU A 27 -0.22 -7.09 14.78
N ASP A 28 0.70 -6.84 15.71
CA ASP A 28 0.52 -7.24 17.11
C ASP A 28 -0.64 -6.52 17.79
N ARG A 29 -0.76 -5.21 17.57
CA ARG A 29 -1.87 -4.41 18.11
C ARG A 29 -3.22 -4.90 17.59
N ILE A 30 -3.36 -5.13 16.28
CA ILE A 30 -4.64 -5.56 15.71
C ILE A 30 -5.00 -6.99 16.11
N SER A 31 -4.01 -7.86 16.37
CA SER A 31 -4.27 -9.24 16.81
C SER A 31 -5.04 -9.36 18.12
N GLN A 32 -5.00 -8.33 18.98
CA GLN A 32 -5.66 -8.35 20.29
C GLN A 32 -7.19 -8.22 20.21
N GLY A 33 -7.73 -7.76 19.08
CA GLY A 33 -9.16 -7.47 18.92
C GLY A 33 -9.86 -8.24 17.81
N LEU A 34 -9.15 -9.12 17.09
CA LEU A 34 -9.69 -9.80 15.91
C LEU A 34 -10.28 -11.19 16.25
N PRO A 35 -11.35 -11.61 15.55
CA PRO A 35 -11.86 -12.97 15.64
C PRO A 35 -10.82 -14.04 15.29
N GLU A 36 -10.92 -15.22 15.90
CA GLU A 36 -9.96 -16.31 15.75
C GLU A 36 -9.72 -16.73 14.29
N HIS A 37 -10.76 -16.74 13.46
CA HIS A 37 -10.63 -17.11 12.05
C HIS A 37 -9.77 -16.12 11.24
N ILE A 38 -9.69 -14.85 11.66
CA ILE A 38 -8.85 -13.82 11.03
C ILE A 38 -7.40 -13.93 11.51
N LEU A 39 -7.18 -14.39 12.75
CA LEU A 39 -5.84 -14.54 13.33
C LEU A 39 -4.93 -15.44 12.47
N ARG A 40 -5.47 -16.47 11.83
CA ARG A 40 -4.71 -17.34 10.92
C ARG A 40 -4.11 -16.56 9.74
N LYS A 41 -4.90 -15.68 9.12
CA LYS A 41 -4.42 -14.80 8.03
C LYS A 41 -3.43 -13.77 8.52
N LEU A 42 -3.61 -13.30 9.75
CA LEU A 42 -2.66 -12.39 10.38
C LEU A 42 -1.30 -13.07 10.63
N ASP A 43 -1.29 -14.34 11.03
CA ASP A 43 -0.07 -15.10 11.21
C ASP A 43 0.65 -15.39 9.88
N GLU A 44 -0.10 -15.68 8.81
CA GLU A 44 0.45 -15.75 7.44
C GLU A 44 1.13 -14.42 7.05
N ALA A 45 0.47 -13.29 7.32
CA ALA A 45 1.03 -11.96 7.05
C ALA A 45 2.30 -11.68 7.87
N ARG A 46 2.31 -12.04 9.17
CA ARG A 46 3.51 -11.90 10.04
C ARG A 46 4.69 -12.69 9.52
N GLN A 47 4.46 -13.93 9.07
CA GLN A 47 5.52 -14.79 8.53
C GLN A 47 6.06 -14.26 7.20
N GLY A 48 5.20 -13.67 6.37
CA GLY A 48 5.57 -13.07 5.09
C GLY A 48 6.25 -11.70 5.22
N LEU A 49 5.98 -10.95 6.29
CA LEU A 49 6.41 -9.56 6.45
C LEU A 49 7.92 -9.34 6.25
N PRO A 50 8.84 -10.14 6.85
CA PRO A 50 10.28 -9.95 6.66
C PRO A 50 10.74 -10.16 5.21
N LEU A 51 9.97 -10.87 4.39
CA LEU A 51 10.31 -11.12 2.98
C LEU A 51 10.28 -9.83 2.15
N LEU A 52 9.43 -8.87 2.55
CA LEU A 52 9.27 -7.57 1.89
C LEU A 52 10.43 -6.59 2.17
N PHE A 53 11.30 -6.92 3.13
CA PHE A 53 12.42 -6.09 3.56
C PHE A 53 13.79 -6.69 3.23
N ARG A 54 13.81 -7.73 2.38
CA ARG A 54 15.06 -8.29 1.85
C ARG A 54 15.75 -7.28 0.94
N PRO A 55 17.09 -7.27 0.86
CA PRO A 55 17.84 -6.30 0.05
C PRO A 55 17.43 -6.25 -1.43
N GLU A 56 16.94 -7.37 -1.96
CA GLU A 56 16.53 -7.50 -3.36
C GLU A 56 15.09 -7.00 -3.61
N TYR A 57 14.31 -6.77 -2.55
CA TYR A 57 12.93 -6.34 -2.66
C TYR A 57 12.84 -4.80 -2.73
N PRO A 58 12.16 -4.22 -3.74
CA PRO A 58 12.18 -2.79 -3.94
C PRO A 58 11.37 -2.03 -2.87
N ILE A 59 11.96 -0.95 -2.37
CA ILE A 59 11.27 0.10 -1.63
C ILE A 59 10.92 1.22 -2.61
N ALA A 60 9.65 1.61 -2.66
CA ALA A 60 9.13 2.56 -3.64
C ALA A 60 8.17 3.56 -2.99
N VAL A 61 7.87 4.65 -3.71
CA VAL A 61 6.72 5.50 -3.37
C VAL A 61 5.46 4.71 -3.70
N GLN A 62 4.55 4.64 -2.74
CA GLN A 62 3.29 3.91 -2.78
C GLN A 62 2.15 4.90 -2.53
N HIS A 63 1.03 4.70 -3.21
CA HIS A 63 -0.19 5.46 -2.99
C HIS A 63 -1.02 4.77 -1.91
N ASP A 64 -1.35 5.44 -0.82
CA ASP A 64 -2.04 4.79 0.31
C ASP A 64 -3.48 4.40 -0.04
N ASP A 65 -4.15 5.22 -0.87
CA ASP A 65 -5.53 4.99 -1.31
C ASP A 65 -5.63 4.64 -2.82
N PHE A 66 -4.99 3.56 -3.26
CA PHE A 66 -4.89 3.22 -4.68
C PHE A 66 -6.18 2.57 -5.23
N LEU A 67 -7.26 3.35 -5.28
CA LEU A 67 -8.62 2.95 -5.69
C LEU A 67 -9.08 3.70 -6.95
N GLU A 68 -10.11 3.18 -7.62
CA GLU A 68 -10.59 3.64 -8.92
C GLU A 68 -11.01 5.11 -8.96
N ASN A 69 -11.54 5.64 -7.85
CA ASN A 69 -11.96 7.03 -7.72
C ASN A 69 -10.80 8.04 -7.77
N ASN A 70 -9.56 7.58 -7.59
CA ASN A 70 -8.35 8.40 -7.65
C ASN A 70 -7.71 8.42 -9.06
N PHE A 71 -8.34 7.78 -10.06
CA PHE A 71 -7.88 7.80 -11.45
C PHE A 71 -8.77 8.70 -12.30
N HIS A 72 -8.13 9.61 -13.02
CA HIS A 72 -8.78 10.30 -14.12
C HIS A 72 -8.64 9.50 -15.40
N VAL A 73 -9.74 9.38 -16.14
CA VAL A 73 -9.79 8.69 -17.43
C VAL A 73 -10.25 9.64 -18.53
N ASP A 74 -9.70 9.47 -19.71
CA ASP A 74 -10.24 10.09 -20.91
C ASP A 74 -11.52 9.34 -21.32
N GLU A 75 -12.65 10.06 -21.39
CA GLU A 75 -13.97 9.44 -21.63
C GLU A 75 -14.06 8.77 -23.02
N ALA A 76 -13.37 9.31 -24.02
CA ALA A 76 -13.46 8.82 -25.40
C ALA A 76 -12.62 7.55 -25.63
N THR A 77 -11.49 7.42 -24.94
CA THR A 77 -10.50 6.34 -25.16
C THR A 77 -10.39 5.36 -24.01
N GLY A 78 -10.85 5.72 -22.81
CA GLY A 78 -10.66 4.95 -21.58
C GLY A 78 -9.23 5.00 -21.03
N HIS A 79 -8.33 5.80 -21.60
CA HIS A 79 -6.96 5.89 -21.11
C HIS A 79 -6.88 6.63 -19.78
N ILE A 80 -6.04 6.14 -18.86
CA ILE A 80 -5.70 6.85 -17.63
C ILE A 80 -4.91 8.11 -18.01
N THR A 81 -5.40 9.27 -17.56
CA THR A 81 -4.79 10.59 -17.82
C THR A 81 -4.11 11.17 -16.60
N GLY A 82 -4.40 10.64 -15.40
CA GLY A 82 -3.74 11.06 -14.17
C GLY A 82 -4.19 10.25 -12.96
N VAL A 83 -3.38 10.36 -11.90
CA VAL A 83 -3.68 9.84 -10.56
C VAL A 83 -3.64 11.01 -9.59
N VAL A 84 -4.68 11.16 -8.78
CA VAL A 84 -4.84 12.25 -7.80
C VAL A 84 -4.69 11.73 -6.37
N ASP A 85 -4.91 12.60 -5.37
CA ASP A 85 -4.91 12.26 -3.94
C ASP A 85 -3.62 11.68 -3.34
N TRP A 86 -2.49 12.26 -3.73
CA TRP A 86 -1.16 11.88 -3.22
C TRP A 86 -0.86 12.37 -1.79
N ALA A 87 -1.85 12.85 -1.02
CA ALA A 87 -1.62 13.49 0.27
C ALA A 87 -0.95 12.54 1.28
N ASP A 88 -1.37 11.28 1.28
CA ASP A 88 -0.89 10.24 2.20
C ASP A 88 0.11 9.27 1.54
N ALA A 89 0.72 9.66 0.42
CA ALA A 89 1.71 8.83 -0.26
C ALA A 89 2.92 8.51 0.65
N MET A 90 3.36 7.25 0.63
CA MET A 90 4.36 6.73 1.57
C MET A 90 5.52 6.04 0.86
N ILE A 91 6.66 5.93 1.53
CA ILE A 91 7.79 5.11 1.09
C ILE A 91 7.68 3.75 1.79
N ALA A 92 7.44 2.69 1.03
CA ALA A 92 7.15 1.35 1.56
C ALA A 92 7.65 0.24 0.63
N PRO A 93 7.66 -1.03 1.05
CA PRO A 93 7.87 -2.14 0.13
C PRO A 93 6.89 -2.05 -1.04
N PHE A 94 7.41 -2.27 -2.25
CA PHE A 94 6.61 -2.27 -3.46
C PHE A 94 5.46 -3.28 -3.34
N GLY A 95 4.27 -2.91 -3.81
CA GLY A 95 3.15 -3.83 -3.91
C GLY A 95 2.12 -3.69 -2.79
N ILE A 96 2.40 -2.92 -1.74
CA ILE A 96 1.44 -2.66 -0.66
C ILE A 96 0.17 -1.97 -1.21
N SER A 97 0.30 -1.03 -2.15
CA SER A 97 -0.84 -0.37 -2.80
C SER A 97 -1.60 -1.28 -3.78
N LEU A 98 -1.05 -2.43 -4.18
CA LEU A 98 -1.64 -3.25 -5.23
C LEU A 98 -2.89 -4.02 -4.78
N GLY A 99 -3.22 -4.03 -3.49
CA GLY A 99 -4.51 -4.55 -3.02
C GLY A 99 -5.70 -3.84 -3.70
N GLY A 100 -5.58 -2.54 -3.99
CA GLY A 100 -6.60 -1.79 -4.73
C GLY A 100 -6.59 -2.03 -6.25
N LEU A 101 -5.50 -2.58 -6.80
CA LEU A 101 -5.39 -2.86 -8.24
C LEU A 101 -6.41 -3.91 -8.68
N GLU A 102 -6.71 -4.92 -7.85
CA GLU A 102 -7.72 -5.93 -8.17
C GLU A 102 -9.09 -5.29 -8.40
N THR A 103 -9.48 -4.35 -7.53
CA THR A 103 -10.70 -3.56 -7.64
C THR A 103 -10.72 -2.75 -8.94
N ILE A 104 -9.62 -2.04 -9.24
CA ILE A 104 -9.49 -1.23 -10.47
C ILE A 104 -9.63 -2.08 -11.74
N LEU A 105 -9.10 -3.31 -11.71
CA LEU A 105 -9.18 -4.25 -12.83
C LEU A 105 -10.52 -5.00 -12.90
N GLY A 106 -11.44 -4.78 -11.96
CA GLY A 106 -12.71 -5.50 -11.87
C GLY A 106 -12.54 -6.98 -11.56
N VAL A 107 -11.41 -7.37 -10.95
CA VAL A 107 -11.12 -8.76 -10.58
C VAL A 107 -11.65 -9.00 -9.17
N GLN A 108 -12.60 -9.91 -9.05
CA GLN A 108 -13.08 -10.39 -7.75
C GLN A 108 -12.38 -11.72 -7.45
N THR A 109 -11.29 -11.67 -6.68
CA THR A 109 -10.69 -12.89 -6.13
C THR A 109 -11.59 -13.40 -5.00
N ALA A 110 -12.07 -14.64 -5.11
CA ALA A 110 -12.81 -15.26 -4.02
C ALA A 110 -11.87 -15.43 -2.83
N SER A 111 -12.00 -14.55 -1.82
CA SER A 111 -11.32 -14.66 -0.53
C SER A 111 -12.02 -15.66 0.38
#